data_AF-A0A954K3J1-F1
#
_entry.id   AF-A0A954K3J1-F1
#
_cell.length_a   1.000
_cell.length_b   1.000
_cell.length_c   1.000
_cell.angle_alpha   90.00
_cell.angle_beta   90.00
_cell.angle_gamma   90.00
#
_symmetry.space_group_name_H-M   'P 1'
#
loop_
_entity.id
_entity.type
_entity.pdbx_description
1 polymer ?
#
loop_
_entity_poly.entity_id
_entity_poly.type
_entity_poly.pdbx_seq_one_letter_code
_entity_poly.pdbx_strand_id
1 'polypeptide(L)'
;MNVTWEYIENQNGTWNVRFLNVEGEYELSGGYLLQCVGVIHEIDFYFRAKDQEWEFETNDEKGWLFPAADRRAFQRQGRYKQNNGLPNEKAAEIIAACVAEFLNQLTSPL
;
A
#
# COMPACT_ATOMS: atom_id res chain seq x y z
N MET A 1 -5.21 3.49 14.57
CA MET A 1 -4.05 4.39 14.42
C MET A 1 -4.21 5.24 13.17
N ASN A 2 -3.64 6.45 13.07
CA ASN A 2 -3.54 7.19 11.80
C ASN A 2 -2.13 7.00 11.25
N VAL A 3 -1.95 6.63 9.99
CA VAL A 3 -0.63 6.49 9.35
C VAL A 3 -0.40 7.69 8.46
N THR A 4 0.70 8.39 8.69
CA THR A 4 1.10 9.58 7.93
C THR A 4 2.31 9.26 7.07
N TRP A 5 2.42 9.94 5.93
CA TRP A 5 3.45 9.68 4.93
C TRP A 5 4.06 11.00 4.47
N GLU A 6 5.29 10.92 3.94
CA GLU A 6 5.88 12.00 3.17
C GLU A 6 6.50 11.46 1.88
N TYR A 7 6.35 12.25 0.83
CA TYR A 7 7.04 12.04 -0.43
C TYR A 7 8.47 12.56 -0.30
N ILE A 8 9.45 11.72 -0.68
CA ILE A 8 10.87 12.02 -0.54
C ILE A 8 11.42 12.58 -1.86
N GLU A 9 11.17 11.90 -2.97
CA GLU A 9 11.69 12.30 -4.29
C GLU A 9 10.98 11.58 -5.44
N ASN A 10 11.11 12.15 -6.64
CA ASN A 10 10.64 11.59 -7.89
C ASN A 10 11.83 11.41 -8.82
N GLN A 11 12.23 10.15 -9.02
CA GLN A 11 13.19 9.78 -10.04
C GLN A 11 12.44 9.14 -11.20
N ASN A 12 12.49 9.75 -12.38
CA ASN A 12 11.97 9.17 -13.64
C ASN A 12 10.48 8.75 -13.62
N GLY A 13 9.62 9.43 -12.85
CA GLY A 13 8.18 9.10 -12.77
C GLY A 13 7.82 8.12 -11.65
N THR A 14 8.80 7.76 -10.82
CA THR A 14 8.63 6.93 -9.62
C THR A 14 8.62 7.80 -8.38
N TRP A 15 7.64 7.61 -7.49
CA TRP A 15 7.48 8.28 -6.21
C TRP A 15 8.02 7.40 -5.06
N ASN A 16 9.09 7.84 -4.43
CA ASN A 16 9.57 7.23 -3.18
C ASN A 16 8.86 7.87 -2.00
N VAL A 17 8.21 7.05 -1.18
CA VAL A 17 7.39 7.52 -0.05
C VAL A 17 7.76 6.74 1.21
N ARG A 18 7.96 7.45 2.32
CA ARG A 18 8.14 6.81 3.65
C ARG A 18 6.96 7.07 4.55
N PHE A 19 6.68 6.11 5.43
CA PHE A 19 5.78 6.35 6.54
C PHE A 19 6.52 7.13 7.64
N LEU A 20 5.86 8.13 8.23
CA LEU A 20 6.46 9.01 9.23
C LEU A 20 6.37 8.47 10.65
N ASN A 21 5.40 7.59 10.89
CA ASN A 21 5.05 7.09 12.21
C ASN A 21 4.88 5.57 12.25
N VAL A 22 5.35 4.89 11.21
CA VAL A 22 5.41 3.44 11.06
C VAL A 22 6.75 3.14 10.39
N GLU A 23 7.38 2.04 10.77
CA GLU A 23 8.59 1.57 10.10
C GLU A 23 8.21 0.99 8.73
N GLY A 24 8.61 1.66 7.66
CA GLY A 24 8.33 1.21 6.31
C GLY A 24 8.42 2.32 5.27
N GLU A 25 8.53 1.90 4.03
CA GLU A 25 8.59 2.76 2.85
C GLU A 25 8.07 2.00 1.64
N TYR A 26 7.79 2.73 0.57
CA TYR A 26 7.33 2.14 -0.66
C TYR A 26 7.69 2.98 -1.87
N GLU A 27 7.81 2.28 -2.99
CA GLU A 27 8.01 2.84 -4.30
C GLU A 27 6.69 2.80 -5.06
N LEU A 28 6.19 3.96 -5.49
CA LEU A 28 4.98 4.09 -6.29
C LEU A 28 5.36 4.47 -7.72
N SER A 29 5.07 3.60 -8.69
CA SER A 29 5.42 3.84 -10.10
C SER A 29 4.20 3.68 -11.00
N GLY A 30 4.23 4.38 -12.13
CA GLY A 30 3.24 4.24 -13.18
C GLY A 30 2.55 5.53 -13.60
N GLY A 31 1.52 5.39 -14.42
CA GLY A 31 0.73 6.49 -14.97
C GLY A 31 -0.73 6.10 -15.07
N TYR A 32 -1.11 5.42 -16.16
CA TYR A 32 -2.46 4.89 -16.32
C TYR A 32 -2.72 3.64 -15.45
N LEU A 33 -1.73 2.73 -15.43
CA LEU A 33 -1.62 1.69 -14.41
C LEU A 33 -0.64 2.21 -13.37
N LEU A 34 -1.09 2.26 -12.12
CA LEU A 34 -0.28 2.67 -10.99
C LEU A 34 -0.05 1.46 -10.10
N GLN A 35 1.17 1.27 -9.64
CA GLN A 35 1.56 0.13 -8.84
C GLN A 35 2.56 0.55 -7.78
N CYS A 36 2.62 -0.22 -6.71
CA CYS A 36 3.57 0.00 -5.64
C CYS A 36 4.03 -1.30 -5.02
N VAL A 37 5.31 -1.33 -4.66
CA VAL A 37 5.89 -2.35 -3.79
C VAL A 37 6.47 -1.61 -2.59
N GLY A 38 6.22 -2.13 -1.40
CA GLY A 38 6.75 -1.55 -0.18
C GLY A 38 6.87 -2.55 0.94
N VAL A 39 7.31 -2.06 2.09
CA VAL A 39 7.51 -2.83 3.31
C VAL A 39 6.92 -2.10 4.50
N ILE A 40 6.32 -2.84 5.44
CA ILE A 40 5.79 -2.36 6.72
C ILE A 40 6.23 -3.34 7.80
N HIS A 41 7.08 -2.93 8.76
CA HIS A 41 7.62 -3.81 9.81
C HIS A 41 8.12 -5.17 9.26
N GLU A 42 8.97 -5.14 8.22
CA GLU A 42 9.51 -6.33 7.54
C GLU A 42 8.48 -7.18 6.78
N ILE A 43 7.24 -6.69 6.62
CA ILE A 43 6.19 -7.36 5.84
C ILE A 43 6.04 -6.63 4.51
N ASP A 44 6.31 -7.35 3.43
CA ASP A 44 6.16 -6.82 2.09
C ASP A 44 4.68 -6.59 1.77
N PHE A 45 4.40 -5.59 0.96
CA PHE A 45 3.07 -5.34 0.43
C PHE A 45 3.13 -4.90 -1.03
N TYR A 46 2.04 -5.19 -1.74
CA TYR A 46 1.81 -4.76 -3.09
C TYR A 46 0.52 -3.94 -3.18
N PHE A 47 0.56 -2.88 -3.98
CA PHE A 47 -0.59 -2.07 -4.33
C PHE A 47 -0.68 -1.96 -5.85
N ARG A 48 -1.91 -2.02 -6.39
CA ARG A 48 -2.17 -1.71 -7.79
C ARG A 48 -3.46 -0.94 -7.95
N ALA A 49 -3.49 -0.05 -8.94
CA ALA A 49 -4.69 0.67 -9.35
C ALA A 49 -4.78 0.71 -10.87
N LYS A 50 -5.91 0.24 -11.40
CA LYS A 50 -6.21 0.20 -12.84
C LYS A 50 -7.72 0.26 -13.05
N ASP A 51 -8.17 0.85 -14.15
CA ASP A 51 -9.56 0.75 -14.60
C ASP A 51 -10.59 1.13 -13.51
N GLN A 52 -10.31 2.19 -12.73
CA GLN A 52 -11.16 2.65 -11.60
C GLN A 52 -11.20 1.73 -10.38
N GLU A 53 -10.37 0.70 -10.33
CA GLU A 53 -10.28 -0.23 -9.22
C GLU A 53 -8.87 -0.20 -8.63
N TRP A 54 -8.76 -0.52 -7.34
CA TRP A 54 -7.49 -0.65 -6.66
C TRP A 54 -7.50 -1.87 -5.75
N GLU A 55 -6.32 -2.42 -5.52
CA GLU A 55 -6.07 -3.54 -4.63
C GLU A 55 -4.80 -3.31 -3.82
N PHE A 56 -4.81 -3.78 -2.58
CA PHE A 56 -3.69 -3.78 -1.65
C PHE A 56 -3.60 -5.18 -1.05
N GLU A 57 -2.41 -5.74 -0.99
CA GLU A 57 -2.14 -7.03 -0.36
C GLU A 57 -0.79 -7.05 0.35
N THR A 58 -0.71 -7.82 1.43
CA THR A 58 0.55 -8.14 2.11
C THR A 58 1.08 -9.49 1.64
N ASN A 59 2.39 -9.59 1.49
CA ASN A 59 3.07 -10.75 0.93
C ASN A 59 4.20 -11.21 1.86
N ASP A 60 4.58 -12.48 1.77
CA ASP A 60 5.77 -13.01 2.40
C ASP A 60 7.04 -12.55 1.68
N GLU A 61 8.21 -12.89 2.23
CA GLU A 61 9.54 -12.56 1.67
C GLU A 61 9.79 -13.10 0.25
N LYS A 62 8.92 -13.96 -0.27
CA LYS A 62 8.97 -14.52 -1.64
C LYS A 62 7.99 -13.80 -2.58
N GLY A 63 7.28 -12.79 -2.08
CA GLY A 63 6.22 -12.09 -2.79
C GLY A 63 4.90 -12.88 -2.85
N TRP A 64 4.74 -13.95 -2.06
CA TRP A 64 3.54 -14.79 -2.09
C TRP A 64 2.53 -14.32 -1.05
N LEU A 65 1.25 -14.53 -1.33
CA LEU A 65 0.22 -14.27 -0.34
C LEU A 65 0.40 -15.16 0.88
N PHE A 66 0.28 -14.55 2.07
CA PHE A 66 0.18 -15.33 3.30
C PHE A 66 -1.06 -16.24 3.27
N PRO A 67 -1.01 -17.42 3.92
CA PRO A 67 -2.19 -18.23 4.16
C PRO A 67 -3.27 -17.43 4.89
N ALA A 68 -4.56 -17.64 4.57
CA ALA A 68 -5.67 -16.86 5.14
C ALA A 68 -5.78 -16.93 6.68
N ALA A 69 -5.21 -17.97 7.31
CA ALA A 69 -5.17 -18.10 8.77
C ALA A 69 -4.00 -17.35 9.42
N ASP A 70 -3.03 -16.85 8.64
CA ASP A 70 -1.93 -16.05 9.14
C ASP A 70 -2.42 -14.64 9.46
N ARG A 71 -2.10 -14.14 10.66
CA ARG A 71 -2.46 -12.78 11.08
C ARG A 71 -1.90 -11.69 10.16
N ARG A 72 -0.82 -12.00 9.43
CA ARG A 72 -0.18 -11.13 8.46
C ARG A 72 -0.90 -11.10 7.12
N ALA A 73 -1.82 -12.04 6.85
CA ALA A 73 -2.62 -12.02 5.64
C ALA A 73 -3.61 -10.85 5.69
N PHE A 74 -3.41 -9.88 4.80
CA PHE A 74 -4.26 -8.71 4.67
C PHE A 74 -4.46 -8.35 3.20
N GLN A 75 -5.72 -8.15 2.82
CA GLN A 75 -6.09 -7.73 1.48
C GLN A 75 -7.23 -6.73 1.54
N ARG A 76 -7.15 -5.67 0.75
CA ARG A 76 -8.24 -4.70 0.56
C ARG A 76 -8.36 -4.34 -0.91
N GLN A 77 -9.58 -4.06 -1.32
CA GLN A 77 -9.87 -3.61 -2.68
C GLN A 77 -10.95 -2.55 -2.65
N GLY A 78 -11.00 -1.72 -3.68
CA GLY A 78 -12.02 -0.69 -3.78
C GLY A 78 -12.07 -0.04 -5.14
N ARG A 79 -12.91 1.00 -5.24
CA ARG A 79 -13.12 1.76 -6.48
C ARG A 79 -12.83 3.24 -6.29
N TYR A 80 -12.40 3.89 -7.37
CA TYR A 80 -12.21 5.34 -7.44
C TYR A 80 -12.96 5.92 -8.65
N LYS A 81 -13.53 7.13 -8.51
CA LYS A 81 -14.44 7.72 -9.51
C LYS A 81 -13.74 8.62 -10.54
N GLN A 82 -12.54 8.27 -11.00
CA GLN A 82 -11.79 9.11 -11.94
C GLN A 82 -11.42 8.37 -13.22
N ASN A 83 -11.65 9.02 -14.37
CA ASN A 83 -11.38 8.46 -15.69
C ASN A 83 -9.90 8.58 -16.13
N ASN A 84 -9.08 9.34 -15.39
CA ASN A 84 -7.71 9.70 -15.78
C ASN A 84 -6.63 8.93 -14.98
N GLY A 85 -6.98 7.77 -14.41
CA GLY A 85 -6.12 7.05 -13.48
C GLY A 85 -6.22 7.60 -12.06
N LEU A 86 -5.57 6.92 -11.12
CA LEU A 86 -5.51 7.31 -9.72
C LEU A 86 -4.31 8.24 -9.49
N PRO A 87 -4.49 9.46 -8.96
CA PRO A 87 -3.37 10.34 -8.63
C PRO A 87 -2.44 9.73 -7.57
N ASN A 88 -1.13 10.01 -7.64
CA ASN A 88 -0.13 9.46 -6.71
C ASN A 88 -0.43 9.81 -5.25
N GLU A 89 -0.81 11.05 -4.97
CA GLU A 89 -1.21 11.48 -3.63
C GLU A 89 -2.42 10.70 -3.13
N LYS A 90 -3.38 10.42 -4.01
CA LYS A 90 -4.57 9.66 -3.64
C LYS A 90 -4.24 8.19 -3.40
N ALA A 91 -3.34 7.61 -4.18
CA ALA A 91 -2.82 6.28 -3.93
C ALA A 91 -2.10 6.22 -2.57
N ALA A 92 -1.27 7.22 -2.25
CA ALA A 92 -0.59 7.31 -0.95
C ALA A 92 -1.56 7.39 0.23
N GLU A 93 -2.64 8.16 0.11
CA GLU A 93 -3.72 8.18 1.11
C GLU A 93 -4.37 6.80 1.31
N ILE A 94 -4.65 6.08 0.21
CA ILE A 94 -5.27 4.74 0.26
C ILE A 94 -4.30 3.73 0.89
N ILE A 95 -3.03 3.75 0.47
CA ILE A 95 -1.98 2.89 1.02
C ILE A 95 -1.86 3.13 2.53
N ALA A 96 -1.73 4.38 2.96
CA ALA A 96 -1.65 4.71 4.38
C ALA A 96 -2.88 4.24 5.18
N ALA A 97 -4.09 4.35 4.62
CA ALA A 97 -5.30 3.81 5.24
C ALA A 97 -5.28 2.28 5.36
N CYS A 98 -4.81 1.57 4.31
CA CYS A 98 -4.65 0.12 4.34
C CYS A 98 -3.61 -0.31 5.37
N VAL A 99 -2.46 0.37 5.46
CA VAL A 99 -1.43 0.14 6.47
C VAL A 99 -2.02 0.33 7.87
N ALA A 100 -2.75 1.43 8.10
CA ALA A 100 -3.38 1.70 9.39
C ALA A 100 -4.34 0.57 9.81
N GLU A 101 -5.13 0.05 8.87
CA GLU A 101 -6.05 -1.05 9.12
C GLU A 101 -5.31 -2.36 9.40
N PHE A 102 -4.27 -2.67 8.61
CA PHE A 102 -3.41 -3.83 8.81
C PHE A 102 -2.76 -3.84 10.20
N LEU A 103 -2.19 -2.72 10.64
CA LEU A 103 -1.57 -2.62 11.97
C LEU A 103 -2.59 -2.79 13.10
N ASN A 104 -3.83 -2.32 12.92
CA ASN A 104 -4.90 -2.58 13.89
C ASN A 104 -5.27 -4.07 13.92
N GLN A 105 -5.25 -4.77 12.78
CA GLN A 105 -5.46 -6.23 12.74
C GLN A 105 -4.36 -6.96 13.53
N LEU A 106 -3.08 -6.60 13.35
CA LEU A 106 -1.95 -7.25 14.04
C LEU A 106 -1.96 -7.08 15.56
N THR A 107 -2.64 -6.04 16.06
CA THR A 107 -2.71 -5.67 17.48
C THR A 107 -4.02 -6.08 18.15
N SER A 108 -5.03 -6.50 17.37
CA SER A 108 -6.29 -6.98 17.90
C SER A 108 -6.14 -8.41 18.46
N PRO A 109 -6.68 -8.71 19.65
CA PRO A 109 -6.72 -10.09 20.15
C PRO A 109 -7.60 -10.94 19.23
N LEU A 110 -7.13 -12.17 18.94
CA LEU A 110 -7.86 -13.19 18.19
C LEU A 110 -9.13 -13.65 18.92
#